data_AF-G5QLU0-F1
#
_entry.id   AF-G5QLU0-F1
#
_cell.length_a   1.000
_cell.length_b   1.000
_cell.length_c   1.000
_cell.angle_alpha   90.00
_cell.angle_beta   90.00
_cell.angle_gamma   90.00
#
_symmetry.space_group_name_H-M   'P 1'
#
loop_
_entity.id
_entity.type
_entity.pdbx_description
1 polymer ?
#
loop_
_entity_poly.entity_id
_entity_poly.type
_entity_poly.pdbx_seq_one_letter_code
_entity_poly.pdbx_strand_id
1 'polypeptide(L)'
;MPIIELKLTGPATQREAMLALWPEVKRVAGQNLIFEGTENLPAQIARRLQERQLSLTLSEQYTSGLLALQLSRAGAPVLASEVVPSQEETLAQTAHWTTERRSNHYAGLALAVSGLENEHLNFALATPDGTYALRVRFSANRYSLAIRQEVCAMMALNMLRRWLNGEDITSEHGWIDVVESLTS
;
A
#
# COMPACT_ATOMS: atom_id res chain seq x y z
N MET A 1 11.39 -8.01 2.41
CA MET A 1 11.79 -8.00 3.84
C MET A 1 10.51 -7.94 4.68
N PRO A 2 10.43 -8.55 5.88
CA PRO A 2 9.27 -8.34 6.74
C PRO A 2 9.31 -6.91 7.31
N ILE A 3 8.12 -6.36 7.54
CA ILE A 3 7.94 -5.04 8.13
C ILE A 3 8.41 -5.09 9.59
N ILE A 4 9.11 -4.04 10.04
CA ILE A 4 9.66 -3.97 11.39
C ILE A 4 8.88 -2.90 12.17
N GLU A 5 8.40 -3.28 13.35
CA GLU A 5 7.81 -2.35 14.30
C GLU A 5 8.89 -1.88 15.30
N LEU A 6 9.11 -0.57 15.38
CA LEU A 6 10.00 0.04 16.36
C LEU A 6 9.19 0.52 17.56
N LYS A 7 9.41 -0.10 18.73
CA LYS A 7 8.76 0.28 20.00
C LYS A 7 9.76 0.94 20.93
N LEU A 8 9.46 2.16 21.37
CA LEU A 8 10.19 2.82 22.44
C LEU A 8 9.43 2.66 23.77
N THR A 9 9.98 1.86 24.68
CA THR A 9 9.39 1.56 25.99
C THR A 9 10.41 1.73 27.10
N GLY A 10 9.96 2.14 28.29
CA GLY A 10 10.82 2.40 29.45
C GLY A 10 10.04 2.85 30.68
N PRO A 11 10.72 3.10 31.81
CA PRO A 11 10.07 3.55 33.05
C PRO A 11 9.29 4.85 32.87
N ALA A 12 8.17 5.00 33.57
CA ALA A 12 7.34 6.21 33.50
C ALA A 12 8.13 7.49 33.86
N THR A 13 9.10 7.38 34.76
CA THR A 13 10.01 8.46 35.16
C THR A 13 10.92 8.95 34.03
N GLN A 14 11.10 8.17 32.97
CA GLN A 14 11.93 8.50 31.80
C GLN A 14 11.09 8.97 30.59
N ARG A 15 9.79 9.24 30.78
CA ARG A 15 8.88 9.61 29.68
C ARG A 15 9.41 10.77 28.84
N GLU A 16 9.87 11.84 29.47
CA GLU A 16 10.39 13.01 28.76
C GLU A 16 11.64 12.69 27.94
N ALA A 17 12.58 11.93 28.52
CA ALA A 17 13.79 11.50 27.82
C ALA A 17 13.46 10.59 26.61
N MET A 18 12.50 9.67 26.76
CA MET A 18 12.03 8.83 25.65
C MET A 18 11.38 9.67 24.54
N LEU A 19 10.51 10.63 24.90
CA LEU A 19 9.90 11.53 23.91
C LEU A 19 10.96 12.40 23.20
N ALA A 20 12.03 12.79 23.89
CA ALA A 20 13.13 13.55 23.30
C ALA A 20 13.98 12.72 22.31
N LEU A 21 14.08 11.40 22.50
CA LEU A 21 14.79 10.50 21.57
C LEU A 21 13.97 10.17 20.31
N TRP A 22 12.64 10.25 20.40
CA TRP A 22 11.76 9.81 19.33
C TRP A 22 11.96 10.53 17.98
N PRO A 23 12.18 11.85 17.92
CA PRO A 23 12.51 12.53 16.66
C PRO A 23 13.73 11.94 15.96
N GLU A 24 14.74 11.48 16.71
CA GLU A 24 15.94 10.87 16.14
C GLU A 24 15.64 9.50 15.54
N VAL A 25 14.82 8.68 16.21
CA VAL A 25 14.33 7.40 15.66
C VAL A 25 13.61 7.65 14.33
N LYS A 26 12.74 8.66 14.28
CA LYS A 26 12.02 9.03 13.04
C LYS A 26 12.97 9.51 11.95
N ARG A 27 13.98 10.31 12.30
CA ARG A 27 14.99 10.78 11.36
C ARG A 27 15.76 9.62 10.72
N VAL A 28 16.14 8.62 11.51
CA VAL A 28 16.85 7.41 11.03
C VAL A 28 15.94 6.52 10.20
N ALA A 29 14.69 6.32 10.61
CA ALA A 29 13.71 5.56 9.83
C ALA A 29 13.45 6.22 8.46
N GLY A 30 13.42 7.56 8.42
CA GLY A 30 13.30 8.35 7.21
C GLY A 30 12.08 7.95 6.38
N GLN A 31 12.30 7.73 5.08
CA GLN A 31 11.25 7.33 4.14
C GLN A 31 10.70 5.91 4.37
N ASN A 32 11.33 5.10 5.24
CA ASN A 32 10.84 3.77 5.59
C ASN A 32 9.74 3.79 6.66
N LEU A 33 9.45 4.96 7.24
CA LEU A 33 8.34 5.11 8.19
C LEU A 33 6.99 5.02 7.46
N ILE A 34 6.27 3.92 7.66
CA ILE A 34 4.94 3.68 7.05
C ILE A 34 3.81 4.31 7.89
N PHE A 35 3.89 4.23 9.21
CA PHE A 35 3.00 4.96 10.10
C PHE A 35 3.57 5.05 11.52
N GLU A 36 3.05 5.99 12.29
CA GLU A 36 3.38 6.20 13.70
C GLU A 36 2.10 6.13 14.56
N GLY A 37 2.22 5.61 15.77
CA GLY A 37 1.16 5.59 16.77
C GLY A 37 0.40 4.28 16.84
N THR A 38 -0.78 4.32 17.46
CA THR A 38 -1.63 3.14 17.71
C THR A 38 -2.62 2.88 16.58
N GLU A 39 -2.79 3.84 15.67
CA GLU A 39 -3.66 3.71 14.50
C GLU A 39 -2.92 2.95 13.40
N ASN A 40 -3.47 1.81 12.97
CA ASN A 40 -2.89 1.01 11.91
C ASN A 40 -3.06 1.67 10.53
N LEU A 41 -2.29 1.21 9.54
CA LEU A 41 -2.32 1.77 8.19
C LEU A 41 -3.73 1.76 7.53
N PRO A 42 -4.52 0.68 7.58
CA PRO A 42 -5.88 0.70 7.03
C PRO A 42 -6.77 1.77 7.65
N ALA A 43 -6.70 1.99 8.97
CA ALA A 43 -7.46 3.03 9.66
C ALA A 43 -7.04 4.44 9.23
N GLN A 44 -5.74 4.70 9.09
CA GLN A 44 -5.25 5.98 8.56
C GLN A 44 -5.76 6.25 7.14
N ILE A 45 -5.72 5.23 6.27
CA ILE A 45 -6.24 5.33 4.90
C ILE A 45 -7.74 5.59 4.90
N ALA A 46 -8.52 4.83 5.69
CA ALA A 46 -9.97 5.00 5.78
C ALA A 46 -10.33 6.43 6.19
N ARG A 47 -9.67 6.97 7.23
CA ARG A 47 -9.85 8.35 7.66
C ARG A 47 -9.51 9.35 6.56
N ARG A 48 -8.36 9.19 5.89
CA ARG A 48 -7.95 10.08 4.78
C ARG A 48 -8.91 10.05 3.59
N LEU A 49 -9.45 8.88 3.25
CA LEU A 49 -10.47 8.74 2.20
C LEU A 49 -11.75 9.49 2.57
N GLN A 50 -12.22 9.35 3.82
CA GLN A 50 -13.41 10.05 4.32
C GLN A 50 -13.20 11.57 4.38
N GLU A 51 -12.06 12.04 4.90
CA GLU A 51 -11.68 13.46 4.94
C GLU A 51 -11.72 14.10 3.54
N ARG A 52 -11.26 13.36 2.52
CA ARG A 52 -11.23 13.81 1.13
C ARG A 52 -12.50 13.47 0.34
N GLN A 53 -13.50 12.83 0.96
CA GLN A 53 -14.72 12.34 0.31
C GLN A 53 -14.45 11.46 -0.92
N LEU A 54 -13.40 10.64 -0.84
CA LEU A 54 -13.00 9.72 -1.91
C LEU A 54 -13.50 8.31 -1.60
N SER A 55 -13.98 7.64 -2.64
CA SER A 55 -14.35 6.23 -2.62
C SER A 55 -13.29 5.38 -3.33
N LEU A 56 -13.19 4.09 -2.99
CA LEU A 56 -12.15 3.20 -3.49
C LEU A 56 -12.74 1.95 -4.13
N THR A 57 -12.18 1.49 -5.24
CA THR A 57 -12.41 0.14 -5.78
C THR A 57 -11.12 -0.67 -5.79
N LEU A 58 -11.24 -1.99 -5.61
CA LEU A 58 -10.09 -2.90 -5.48
C LEU A 58 -10.13 -4.01 -6.54
N SER A 59 -8.95 -4.40 -7.03
CA SER A 59 -8.74 -5.60 -7.86
C SER A 59 -7.56 -6.39 -7.32
N GLU A 60 -7.81 -7.59 -6.83
CA GLU A 60 -6.81 -8.39 -6.11
C GLU A 60 -6.61 -9.75 -6.80
N GLN A 61 -5.40 -10.04 -7.26
CA GLN A 61 -5.01 -11.39 -7.68
C GLN A 61 -4.20 -12.05 -6.57
N TYR A 62 -2.98 -11.56 -6.31
CA TYR A 62 -2.06 -12.19 -5.36
C TYR A 62 -2.47 -12.06 -3.89
N THR A 63 -3.01 -10.90 -3.48
CA THR A 63 -3.48 -10.66 -2.09
C THR A 63 -4.82 -11.33 -1.80
N SER A 64 -5.54 -11.78 -2.83
CA SER A 64 -6.73 -12.63 -2.76
C SER A 64 -7.81 -12.15 -1.77
N GLY A 65 -8.08 -10.84 -1.72
CA GLY A 65 -9.12 -10.24 -0.89
C GLY A 65 -8.62 -9.70 0.46
N LEU A 66 -7.31 -9.83 0.75
CA LEU A 66 -6.74 -9.34 2.00
C LEU A 66 -6.84 -7.81 2.12
N LEU A 67 -6.67 -7.06 1.03
CA LEU A 67 -6.81 -5.60 1.07
C LEU A 67 -8.25 -5.21 1.41
N ALA A 68 -9.21 -5.83 0.73
CA ALA A 68 -10.63 -5.60 0.99
C ALA A 68 -11.00 -5.89 2.45
N LEU A 69 -10.52 -7.01 3.00
CA LEU A 69 -10.74 -7.37 4.40
C LEU A 69 -10.17 -6.32 5.36
N GLN A 70 -8.91 -5.91 5.15
CA GLN A 70 -8.23 -4.94 6.01
C GLN A 70 -8.90 -3.56 5.97
N LEU A 71 -9.24 -3.06 4.77
CA LEU A 71 -9.89 -1.77 4.58
C LEU A 71 -11.34 -1.78 5.09
N SER A 72 -12.08 -2.87 4.87
CA SER A 72 -13.45 -3.03 5.39
C SER A 72 -13.49 -3.00 6.91
N ARG A 73 -12.56 -3.71 7.59
CA ARG A 73 -12.43 -3.66 9.06
C ARG A 73 -12.16 -2.25 9.59
N ALA A 74 -11.49 -1.41 8.80
CA ALA A 74 -11.21 -0.03 9.13
C ALA A 74 -12.35 0.95 8.74
N GLY A 75 -13.42 0.47 8.10
CA GLY A 75 -14.52 1.32 7.63
C GLY A 75 -14.15 2.22 6.45
N ALA A 76 -13.18 1.83 5.62
CA ALA A 76 -12.87 2.56 4.39
C ALA A 76 -14.05 2.52 3.41
N PRO A 77 -14.31 3.60 2.65
CA PRO A 77 -15.40 3.70 1.68
C PRO A 77 -15.10 2.90 0.40
N VAL A 78 -15.02 1.57 0.51
CA VAL A 78 -14.82 0.65 -0.61
C VAL A 78 -16.16 0.41 -1.32
N LEU A 79 -16.26 0.79 -2.59
CA LEU A 79 -17.49 0.59 -3.39
C LEU A 79 -17.59 -0.82 -3.95
N ALA A 80 -16.46 -1.35 -4.40
CA ALA A 80 -16.39 -2.65 -5.04
C ALA A 80 -15.01 -3.25 -4.82
N SER A 81 -14.96 -4.58 -4.74
CA SER A 81 -13.72 -5.33 -4.61
C SER A 81 -13.87 -6.64 -5.36
N GLU A 82 -12.91 -6.91 -6.24
CA GLU A 82 -12.88 -8.13 -7.03
C GLU A 82 -11.63 -8.94 -6.70
N VAL A 83 -11.83 -10.23 -6.43
CA VAL A 83 -10.73 -11.20 -6.42
C VAL A 83 -10.70 -11.86 -7.80
N VAL A 84 -9.64 -11.59 -8.55
CA VAL A 84 -9.51 -12.01 -9.96
C VAL A 84 -8.47 -13.15 -10.03
N PRO A 85 -8.64 -14.13 -10.94
CA PRO A 85 -7.60 -15.13 -11.16
C PRO A 85 -6.25 -14.51 -11.54
N SER A 86 -5.15 -15.13 -11.11
CA SER A 86 -3.80 -14.75 -11.53
C SER A 86 -3.67 -14.92 -13.03
N GLN A 87 -3.18 -13.90 -13.72
CA GLN A 87 -2.85 -13.94 -15.14
C GLN A 87 -1.59 -13.13 -15.39
N GLU A 88 -0.89 -13.44 -16.47
CA GLU A 88 0.30 -12.68 -16.87
C GLU A 88 -0.11 -11.33 -17.44
N GLU A 89 0.41 -10.25 -16.85
CA GLU A 89 0.09 -8.88 -17.22
C GLU A 89 1.35 -8.01 -17.29
N THR A 90 1.45 -7.22 -18.36
CA THR A 90 2.40 -6.12 -18.45
C THR A 90 1.98 -4.98 -17.52
N LEU A 91 2.94 -4.14 -17.11
CA LEU A 91 2.65 -3.00 -16.23
C LEU A 91 1.61 -2.04 -16.86
N ALA A 92 1.71 -1.82 -18.17
CA ALA A 92 0.76 -1.01 -18.94
C ALA A 92 -0.66 -1.61 -18.95
N GLN A 93 -0.81 -2.93 -19.07
CA GLN A 93 -2.12 -3.58 -18.99
C GLN A 93 -2.75 -3.42 -17.59
N THR A 94 -1.97 -3.67 -16.53
CA THR A 94 -2.44 -3.48 -15.16
C THR A 94 -2.86 -2.01 -14.92
N ALA A 95 -2.09 -1.03 -15.39
CA ALA A 95 -2.44 0.39 -15.29
C ALA A 95 -3.73 0.74 -16.05
N HIS A 96 -3.86 0.25 -17.29
CA HIS A 96 -5.03 0.46 -18.12
C HIS A 96 -6.31 -0.10 -17.47
N TRP A 97 -6.31 -1.37 -17.07
CA TRP A 97 -7.47 -1.98 -16.42
C TRP A 97 -7.84 -1.34 -15.09
N THR A 98 -6.86 -0.88 -14.32
CA THR A 98 -7.12 -0.14 -13.08
C THR A 98 -7.84 1.19 -13.35
N THR A 99 -7.47 1.87 -14.43
CA THR A 99 -8.12 3.12 -14.89
C THR A 99 -9.56 2.85 -15.35
N GLU A 100 -9.78 1.80 -16.13
CA GLU A 100 -11.13 1.39 -16.55
C GLU A 100 -12.01 1.02 -15.35
N ARG A 101 -11.49 0.24 -14.39
CA ARG A 101 -12.21 -0.13 -13.16
C ARG A 101 -12.66 1.08 -12.36
N ARG A 102 -11.78 2.08 -12.19
CA ARG A 102 -12.14 3.33 -11.52
C ARG A 102 -13.38 3.96 -12.16
N SER A 103 -13.42 3.97 -13.49
CA SER A 103 -14.51 4.55 -14.27
C SER A 103 -15.78 3.70 -14.20
N ASN A 104 -15.68 2.38 -14.37
CA ASN A 104 -16.81 1.44 -14.37
C ASN A 104 -17.52 1.39 -13.01
N HIS A 105 -16.79 1.54 -11.92
CA HIS A 105 -17.35 1.54 -10.57
C HIS A 105 -17.66 2.94 -10.04
N TYR A 106 -17.49 3.98 -10.86
CA TYR A 106 -17.66 5.38 -10.48
C TYR A 106 -16.93 5.73 -9.17
N ALA A 107 -15.73 5.15 -8.99
CA ALA A 107 -14.95 5.31 -7.78
C ALA A 107 -14.02 6.52 -7.87
N GLY A 108 -13.77 7.18 -6.74
CA GLY A 108 -12.76 8.24 -6.66
C GLY A 108 -11.36 7.72 -6.98
N LEU A 109 -11.05 6.48 -6.57
CA LEU A 109 -9.77 5.81 -6.73
C LEU A 109 -9.95 4.34 -7.10
N ALA A 110 -8.98 3.76 -7.80
CA ALA A 110 -8.88 2.31 -7.98
C ALA A 110 -7.47 1.82 -7.65
N LEU A 111 -7.35 0.75 -6.88
CA LEU A 111 -6.09 0.11 -6.51
C LEU A 111 -6.09 -1.35 -6.95
N ALA A 112 -5.05 -1.76 -7.67
CA ALA A 112 -4.90 -3.13 -8.16
C ALA A 112 -3.57 -3.75 -7.72
N VAL A 113 -3.63 -5.06 -7.44
CA VAL A 113 -2.47 -5.92 -7.20
C VAL A 113 -2.55 -7.13 -8.12
N SER A 114 -1.58 -7.27 -9.04
CA SER A 114 -1.53 -8.39 -9.99
C SER A 114 -1.12 -9.70 -9.32
N GLY A 115 -1.08 -10.78 -10.11
CA GLY A 115 -0.43 -12.04 -9.76
C GLY A 115 1.09 -11.90 -9.63
N LEU A 116 1.70 -12.83 -8.89
CA LEU A 116 3.15 -12.96 -8.77
C LEU A 116 3.66 -13.85 -9.91
N GLU A 117 4.28 -13.23 -10.92
CA GLU A 117 4.75 -13.90 -12.14
C GLU A 117 6.25 -13.68 -12.31
N ASN A 118 7.04 -14.76 -12.42
CA ASN A 118 8.51 -14.69 -12.55
C ASN A 118 9.18 -13.79 -11.49
N GLU A 119 8.74 -13.90 -10.23
CA GLU A 119 9.15 -13.04 -9.11
C GLU A 119 8.78 -11.55 -9.25
N HIS A 120 7.85 -11.19 -10.13
CA HIS A 120 7.39 -9.82 -10.30
C HIS A 120 5.92 -9.65 -9.94
N LEU A 121 5.60 -8.49 -9.37
CA LEU A 121 4.25 -8.04 -9.06
C LEU A 121 4.05 -6.63 -9.60
N ASN A 122 2.88 -6.37 -10.17
CA ASN A 122 2.47 -5.03 -10.55
C ASN A 122 1.50 -4.48 -9.48
N PHE A 123 1.73 -3.23 -9.09
CA PHE A 123 0.78 -2.41 -8.35
C PHE A 123 0.33 -1.28 -9.26
N ALA A 124 -0.96 -0.95 -9.24
CA ALA A 124 -1.47 0.21 -9.96
C ALA A 124 -2.49 0.97 -9.10
N LEU A 125 -2.39 2.29 -9.13
CA LEU A 125 -3.28 3.22 -8.46
C LEU A 125 -3.77 4.23 -9.50
N ALA A 126 -5.06 4.13 -9.87
CA ALA A 126 -5.72 5.14 -10.68
C ALA A 126 -6.38 6.18 -9.79
N THR A 127 -6.10 7.45 -10.07
CA THR A 127 -6.56 8.60 -9.29
C THR A 127 -7.19 9.65 -10.21
N PRO A 128 -7.81 10.72 -9.66
CA PRO A 128 -8.24 11.86 -10.47
C PRO A 128 -7.09 12.58 -11.19
N ASP A 129 -5.87 12.51 -10.64
CA ASP A 129 -4.69 13.24 -11.15
C ASP A 129 -3.88 12.44 -12.19
N GLY A 130 -4.23 11.19 -12.40
CA GLY A 130 -3.51 10.26 -13.27
C GLY A 130 -3.44 8.85 -12.69
N THR A 131 -2.81 7.95 -13.43
CA THR A 131 -2.59 6.56 -13.06
C THR A 131 -1.11 6.31 -12.83
N TYR A 132 -0.80 5.72 -11.68
CA TYR A 132 0.54 5.36 -11.26
C TYR A 132 0.64 3.84 -11.21
N ALA A 133 1.69 3.26 -11.78
CA ALA A 133 1.92 1.83 -11.69
C ALA A 133 3.39 1.52 -11.44
N LEU A 134 3.64 0.49 -10.64
CA LEU A 134 4.96 0.02 -10.24
C LEU A 134 5.06 -1.48 -10.48
N ARG A 135 6.08 -1.92 -11.20
CA ARG A 135 6.50 -3.32 -11.21
C ARG A 135 7.61 -3.49 -10.21
N VAL A 136 7.46 -4.46 -9.32
CA VAL A 136 8.44 -4.76 -8.28
C VAL A 136 8.97 -6.16 -8.47
N ARG A 137 10.24 -6.37 -8.17
CA ARG A 137 10.79 -7.71 -7.92
C ARG A 137 10.53 -8.10 -6.47
N PHE A 138 9.88 -9.24 -6.29
CA PHE A 138 9.41 -9.75 -5.01
C PHE A 138 9.99 -11.15 -4.74
N SER A 139 11.25 -11.19 -4.31
CA SER A 139 11.92 -12.44 -3.93
C SER A 139 11.76 -12.70 -2.42
N ALA A 140 10.61 -13.28 -2.04
CA ALA A 140 10.24 -13.54 -0.64
C ALA A 140 9.99 -15.04 -0.35
N ASN A 141 10.54 -15.94 -1.17
CA ASN A 141 10.22 -17.38 -1.17
C ASN A 141 10.51 -18.11 0.16
N ARG A 142 11.32 -17.52 1.04
CA ARG A 142 11.59 -18.04 2.39
C ARG A 142 10.44 -17.84 3.39
N TYR A 143 9.45 -17.01 3.07
CA TYR A 143 8.29 -16.74 3.93
C TYR A 143 7.06 -17.52 3.49
N SER A 144 6.16 -17.80 4.43
CA SER A 144 4.86 -18.41 4.13
C SER A 144 4.04 -17.56 3.16
N LEU A 145 3.10 -18.17 2.45
CA LEU A 145 2.19 -17.46 1.55
C LEU A 145 1.47 -16.31 2.27
N ALA A 146 0.96 -16.54 3.48
CA ALA A 146 0.27 -15.53 4.27
C ALA A 146 1.15 -14.29 4.52
N ILE A 147 2.40 -14.48 4.97
CA ILE A 147 3.34 -13.38 5.19
C ILE A 147 3.64 -12.65 3.87
N ARG A 148 3.79 -13.39 2.77
CA ARG A 148 4.03 -12.77 1.45
C ARG A 148 2.85 -11.90 1.02
N GLN A 149 1.61 -12.37 1.21
CA GLN A 149 0.40 -11.62 0.91
C GLN A 149 0.26 -10.39 1.80
N GLU A 150 0.59 -10.49 3.09
CA GLU A 150 0.61 -9.34 4.01
C GLU A 150 1.61 -8.26 3.58
N VAL A 151 2.82 -8.66 3.17
CA VAL A 151 3.82 -7.72 2.64
C VAL A 151 3.30 -7.05 1.36
N CYS A 152 2.71 -7.80 0.44
CA CYS A 152 2.15 -7.23 -0.80
C CYS A 152 0.99 -6.27 -0.52
N ALA A 153 0.08 -6.64 0.40
CA ALA A 153 -1.01 -5.78 0.83
C ALA A 153 -0.47 -4.48 1.45
N MET A 154 0.55 -4.57 2.31
CA MET A 154 1.19 -3.38 2.87
C MET A 154 1.80 -2.48 1.80
N MET A 155 2.44 -3.04 0.78
CA MET A 155 3.01 -2.25 -0.33
C MET A 155 1.92 -1.49 -1.08
N ALA A 156 0.80 -2.15 -1.41
CA ALA A 156 -0.34 -1.51 -2.06
C ALA A 156 -0.98 -0.41 -1.20
N LEU A 157 -1.17 -0.67 0.10
CA LEU A 157 -1.70 0.33 1.03
C LEU A 157 -0.73 1.51 1.22
N ASN A 158 0.58 1.26 1.25
CA ASN A 158 1.58 2.32 1.34
C ASN A 158 1.55 3.20 0.08
N MET A 159 1.44 2.61 -1.11
CA MET A 159 1.27 3.35 -2.37
C MET A 159 0.07 4.31 -2.29
N LEU A 160 -1.08 3.83 -1.82
CA LEU A 160 -2.29 4.64 -1.61
C LEU A 160 -2.09 5.72 -0.54
N ARG A 161 -1.48 5.39 0.60
CA ARG A 161 -1.18 6.33 1.69
C ARG A 161 -0.32 7.50 1.19
N ARG A 162 0.72 7.21 0.40
CA ARG A 162 1.61 8.23 -0.15
C ARG A 162 0.86 9.22 -1.02
N TRP A 163 0.06 8.74 -1.96
CA TRP A 163 -0.79 9.62 -2.78
C TRP A 163 -1.76 10.44 -1.93
N LEU A 164 -2.41 9.81 -0.94
CA LEU A 164 -3.35 10.51 -0.05
C LEU A 164 -2.67 11.63 0.76
N ASN A 165 -1.38 11.49 1.06
CA ASN A 165 -0.57 12.47 1.79
C ASN A 165 0.22 13.43 0.89
N GLY A 166 0.11 13.32 -0.44
CA GLY A 166 0.89 14.14 -1.39
C GLY A 166 2.39 13.80 -1.42
N GLU A 167 2.75 12.59 -0.99
CA GLU A 167 4.11 12.07 -1.09
C GLU A 167 4.35 11.44 -2.47
N ASP A 168 5.61 11.40 -2.89
CA ASP A 168 6.00 10.70 -4.11
C ASP A 168 5.62 9.22 -4.03
N ILE A 169 5.07 8.66 -5.12
CA ILE A 169 4.66 7.26 -5.19
C ILE A 169 5.80 6.39 -5.73
N THR A 170 6.63 6.93 -6.63
CA THR A 170 7.62 6.16 -7.40
C THR A 170 9.00 6.14 -6.76
N SER A 171 9.24 6.94 -5.71
CA SER A 171 10.55 6.99 -5.05
C SER A 171 11.04 5.59 -4.65
N GLU A 172 12.30 5.27 -4.91
CA GLU A 172 12.92 4.00 -4.50
C GLU A 172 12.67 3.76 -3.00
N HIS A 173 12.04 2.65 -2.69
CA HIS A 173 11.86 2.23 -1.31
C HIS A 173 13.07 1.35 -1.01
N GLY A 174 13.89 1.68 -0.01
CA GLY A 174 15.09 0.90 0.34
C GLY A 174 14.86 -0.59 0.65
N TRP A 175 13.60 -1.06 0.63
CA TRP A 175 13.16 -2.44 0.82
C TRP A 175 12.30 -3.01 -0.33
N ILE A 176 11.97 -2.24 -1.36
CA ILE A 176 11.22 -2.67 -2.57
C ILE A 176 12.11 -2.44 -3.80
N ASP A 177 12.43 -3.51 -4.51
CA ASP A 177 13.16 -3.45 -5.78
C ASP A 177 12.18 -3.10 -6.91
N VAL A 178 11.96 -1.81 -7.15
CA VAL A 178 11.12 -1.32 -8.26
C VAL A 178 11.92 -1.47 -9.56
N VAL A 179 11.43 -2.32 -10.47
CA VAL A 179 12.12 -2.61 -11.75
C VAL A 179 11.54 -1.83 -12.93
N GLU A 180 10.31 -1.34 -12.80
CA GLU A 180 9.63 -0.56 -13.82
C GLU A 180 8.61 0.36 -13.15
N SER A 181 8.44 1.57 -13.67
CA SER A 181 7.39 2.49 -13.22
C SER A 181 6.72 3.15 -14.41
N LEU A 182 5.42 3.44 -14.25
CA LEU A 182 4.60 4.10 -15.25
C LEU A 182 3.76 5.18 -14.57
N THR A 183 3.66 6.34 -15.21
CA THR A 183 2.75 7.41 -14.83
C THR A 183 2.11 7.97 -16.10
N SER A 184 0.78 8.02 -16.14
CA SER A 184 -0.02 8.41 -17.32
C SER A 184 -1.25 9.19 -16.95
#